data_AF-A0A841HXC2-F1
#
_entry.id   AF-A0A841HXC2-F1
#
_cell.length_a   1.000
_cell.length_b   1.000
_cell.length_c   1.000
_cell.angle_alpha   90.00
_cell.angle_beta   90.00
_cell.angle_gamma   90.00
#
_symmetry.space_group_name_H-M   'P 1'
#
loop_
_entity.id
_entity.type
_entity.pdbx_description
1 polymer ?
#
loop_
_entity_poly.entity_id
_entity_poly.type
_entity_poly.pdbx_seq_one_letter_code
_entity_poly.pdbx_strand_id
1 'polypeptide(L)'
;MTATSPLPTPEELRARFAAHEARIRDQVLPEDLRAGFDGLKFFEPDPAYQVIAHGTLEQTPSVVEMITTRGEQRAFHRWGRVRFTLPGGEASLAVFGPVSDATPQRLFTSFRDRTSGRETYAAGRSVAVTRDGDAFVIDFNEAYNFYCAYGDRWNCALPPAENWLDLEIRAGEKAYH
;
A
#
# COMPACT_ATOMS: atom_id res chain seq x y z
N MET A 1 -16.65 -1.31 23.57
CA MET A 1 -16.92 -0.23 22.60
C MET A 1 -15.57 0.39 22.28
N THR A 2 -14.82 -0.21 21.36
CA THR A 2 -13.53 0.32 20.91
C THR A 2 -13.82 1.43 19.91
N ALA A 3 -13.49 2.65 20.30
CA ALA A 3 -13.65 3.82 19.44
C ALA A 3 -12.66 3.69 18.28
N THR A 4 -13.19 3.43 17.09
CA THR A 4 -12.42 3.54 15.85
C THR A 4 -11.92 4.98 15.73
N SER A 5 -10.63 5.18 15.50
CA SER A 5 -10.11 6.53 15.18
C SER A 5 -10.95 7.13 14.04
N PRO A 6 -11.37 8.40 14.13
CA PRO A 6 -12.20 9.00 13.09
C PRO A 6 -11.47 8.96 11.74
N LEU A 7 -12.22 8.64 10.68
CA LEU A 7 -11.72 8.63 9.30
C LEU A 7 -11.11 10.00 8.99
N PRO A 8 -9.94 10.08 8.31
CA PRO A 8 -9.40 11.35 7.88
C PRO A 8 -10.39 12.02 6.94
N THR A 9 -10.56 13.32 7.12
CA THR A 9 -11.35 14.16 6.23
C THR A 9 -10.74 14.18 4.82
N PRO A 10 -11.53 14.47 3.77
CA PRO A 10 -10.99 14.64 2.43
C PRO A 10 -9.87 15.69 2.35
N GLU A 11 -9.91 16.72 3.19
CA GLU A 11 -8.86 17.74 3.28
C GLU A 11 -7.56 17.17 3.86
N GLU A 12 -7.65 16.39 4.93
CA GLU A 12 -6.48 15.72 5.51
C GLU A 12 -5.85 14.72 4.53
N LEU A 13 -6.66 13.97 3.78
CA LEU A 13 -6.16 13.07 2.72
C LEU A 13 -5.46 13.86 1.61
N ARG A 14 -6.03 14.98 1.16
CA ARG A 14 -5.40 15.86 0.17
C ARG A 14 -4.07 16.43 0.66
N ALA A 15 -3.98 16.80 1.94
CA ALA A 15 -2.72 17.23 2.54
C ALA A 15 -1.67 16.11 2.57
N ARG A 16 -2.08 14.87 2.87
CA ARG A 16 -1.20 13.68 2.79
C ARG A 16 -0.73 13.42 1.37
N PHE A 17 -1.59 13.58 0.36
CA PHE A 17 -1.23 13.43 -1.05
C PHE A 17 -0.18 14.46 -1.47
N ALA A 18 -0.36 15.72 -1.10
CA ALA A 18 0.61 16.78 -1.39
C ALA A 18 1.98 16.51 -0.70
N ALA A 19 1.97 16.02 0.54
CA ALA A 19 3.18 15.64 1.24
C ALA A 19 3.89 14.45 0.58
N HIS A 20 3.14 13.45 0.13
CA HIS A 20 3.67 12.30 -0.63
C HIS A 20 4.28 12.76 -1.95
N GLU A 21 3.58 13.60 -2.72
CA GLU A 21 4.07 14.16 -3.97
C GLU A 21 5.39 14.92 -3.80
N ALA A 22 5.46 15.83 -2.81
CA ALA A 22 6.68 16.57 -2.50
C ALA A 22 7.85 15.61 -2.18
N ARG A 23 7.60 14.56 -1.40
CA ARG A 23 8.59 13.53 -1.08
C ARG A 23 9.04 12.76 -2.32
N ILE A 24 8.12 12.41 -3.23
CA ILE A 24 8.47 11.75 -4.50
C ILE A 24 9.37 12.67 -5.33
N ARG A 25 8.99 13.94 -5.51
CA ARG A 25 9.79 14.92 -6.26
C ARG A 25 11.19 15.10 -5.68
N ASP A 26 11.28 15.29 -4.37
CA ASP A 26 12.52 15.77 -3.75
C ASP A 26 13.49 14.62 -3.39
N GLN A 27 12.98 13.40 -3.18
CA GLN A 27 13.79 12.27 -2.70
C GLN A 27 13.80 11.07 -3.64
N VAL A 28 12.76 10.87 -4.45
CA VAL A 28 12.59 9.64 -5.25
C VAL A 28 12.97 9.86 -6.71
N LEU A 29 12.51 10.97 -7.30
CA LEU A 29 12.83 11.34 -8.68
C LEU A 29 14.30 11.73 -8.85
N PRO A 30 14.94 11.28 -9.95
CA PRO A 30 16.18 11.85 -10.46
C PRO A 30 16.08 13.37 -10.65
N GLU A 31 17.16 14.09 -10.36
CA GLU A 31 17.17 15.56 -10.37
C GLU A 31 16.81 16.16 -11.74
N ASP A 32 17.31 15.53 -12.81
CA ASP A 32 17.05 15.89 -14.21
C ASP A 32 15.58 15.75 -14.62
N LEU A 33 14.82 14.90 -13.93
CA LEU A 33 13.39 14.69 -14.19
C LEU A 33 12.47 15.61 -13.37
N ARG A 34 12.99 16.32 -12.36
CA ARG A 34 12.16 17.16 -11.46
C ARG A 34 11.52 18.35 -12.16
N ALA A 35 12.20 18.93 -13.15
CA ALA A 35 11.71 20.11 -13.87
C ALA A 35 10.47 19.82 -14.74
N GLY A 36 10.32 18.56 -15.18
CA GLY A 36 9.16 18.09 -15.97
C GLY A 36 8.14 17.29 -15.15
N PHE A 37 8.22 17.36 -13.82
CA PHE A 37 7.30 16.63 -12.95
C PHE A 37 5.99 17.41 -12.76
N ASP A 38 4.94 16.94 -13.41
CA ASP A 38 3.60 17.56 -13.39
C ASP A 38 2.71 17.13 -12.20
N GLY A 39 3.31 16.48 -11.20
CA GLY A 39 2.62 15.97 -10.02
C GLY A 39 2.10 14.53 -10.16
N LEU A 40 1.59 14.01 -9.05
CA LEU A 40 1.00 12.67 -8.98
C LEU A 40 -0.50 12.73 -9.22
N LYS A 41 -1.04 11.63 -9.75
CA LYS A 41 -2.47 11.48 -9.99
C LYS A 41 -3.05 10.55 -8.94
N PHE A 42 -4.17 10.95 -8.36
CA PHE A 42 -4.92 10.14 -7.37
C PHE A 42 -6.36 9.97 -7.84
N PHE A 43 -7.03 8.94 -7.33
CA PHE A 43 -8.49 8.92 -7.33
C PHE A 43 -9.03 9.96 -6.33
N GLU A 44 -10.27 10.41 -6.54
CA GLU A 44 -10.93 11.21 -5.51
C GLU A 44 -11.07 10.38 -4.22
N PRO A 45 -10.79 10.97 -3.04
CA PRO A 45 -10.96 10.28 -1.77
C PRO A 45 -12.38 9.72 -1.58
N ASP A 46 -12.48 8.45 -1.21
CA ASP A 46 -13.74 7.77 -0.95
C ASP A 46 -13.68 7.02 0.40
N PRO A 47 -14.52 7.40 1.38
CA PRO A 47 -14.57 6.74 2.69
C PRO A 47 -14.86 5.24 2.62
N ALA A 48 -15.50 4.75 1.56
CA ALA A 48 -15.79 3.32 1.39
C ALA A 48 -14.53 2.46 1.21
N TYR A 49 -13.39 3.08 0.91
CA TYR A 49 -12.09 2.44 0.75
C TYR A 49 -11.20 2.53 1.99
N GLN A 50 -11.72 3.07 3.10
CA GLN A 50 -11.12 2.88 4.40
C GLN A 50 -11.86 1.78 5.15
N VAL A 51 -11.17 0.67 5.37
CA VAL A 51 -11.78 -0.55 5.90
C VAL A 51 -11.23 -0.91 7.26
N ILE A 52 -12.13 -1.37 8.10
CA ILE A 52 -11.78 -2.13 9.30
C ILE A 52 -11.62 -3.58 8.87
N ALA A 53 -10.41 -4.10 9.01
CA ALA A 53 -10.05 -5.46 8.68
C ALA A 53 -9.90 -6.31 9.95
N HIS A 54 -10.31 -7.57 9.85
CA HIS A 54 -10.29 -8.53 10.94
C HIS A 54 -9.34 -9.68 10.64
N GLY A 55 -8.52 -10.04 11.62
CA GLY A 55 -7.54 -11.11 11.51
C GLY A 55 -6.74 -11.25 12.78
N THR A 56 -5.73 -12.11 12.76
CA THR A 56 -4.81 -12.31 13.87
C THR A 56 -3.39 -12.25 13.35
N LEU A 57 -2.50 -11.65 14.14
CA LEU A 57 -1.07 -11.75 13.86
C LEU A 57 -0.52 -13.05 14.46
N GLU A 58 0.39 -13.69 13.74
CA GLU A 58 1.22 -14.79 14.17
C GLU A 58 2.16 -14.31 15.29
N GLN A 59 2.22 -15.05 16.40
CA GLN A 59 3.17 -14.76 17.48
C GLN A 59 4.63 -14.95 17.02
N THR A 60 4.84 -15.88 16.10
CA THR A 60 6.12 -16.14 15.44
C THR A 60 5.88 -16.02 13.95
N PRO A 61 6.21 -14.88 13.32
CA PRO A 61 5.89 -14.66 11.92
C PRO A 61 6.74 -15.56 11.02
N SER A 62 6.12 -16.08 9.96
CA SER A 62 6.84 -16.74 8.87
C SER A 62 7.65 -15.73 8.05
N VAL A 63 8.82 -16.13 7.53
CA VAL A 63 9.56 -15.33 6.55
C VAL A 63 9.02 -15.63 5.16
N VAL A 64 8.72 -14.59 4.38
CA VAL A 64 8.35 -14.68 2.97
C VAL A 64 9.42 -13.98 2.12
N GLU A 65 9.83 -14.63 1.04
CA GLU A 65 10.72 -14.04 0.03
C GLU A 65 9.88 -13.45 -1.10
N MET A 66 9.96 -12.14 -1.26
CA MET A 66 9.33 -11.43 -2.37
C MET A 66 10.34 -11.21 -3.48
N ILE A 67 9.96 -11.54 -4.71
CA ILE A 67 10.76 -11.23 -5.90
C ILE A 67 10.74 -9.73 -6.11
N THR A 68 11.89 -9.15 -6.45
CA THR A 68 12.02 -7.73 -6.76
C THR A 68 11.91 -7.45 -8.26
N THR A 69 11.82 -6.18 -8.63
CA THR A 69 11.84 -5.74 -10.04
C THR A 69 13.12 -6.13 -10.79
N ARG A 70 14.21 -6.47 -10.08
CA ARG A 70 15.47 -6.97 -10.68
C ARG A 70 15.62 -8.50 -10.62
N GLY A 71 14.58 -9.23 -10.20
CA GLY A 71 14.60 -10.68 -10.09
C GLY A 71 15.33 -11.22 -8.85
N GLU A 72 15.72 -10.34 -7.93
CA GLU A 72 16.32 -10.74 -6.65
C GLU A 72 15.23 -11.10 -5.63
N GLN A 73 15.64 -11.70 -4.51
CA GLN A 73 14.73 -12.00 -3.39
C GLN A 73 14.94 -11.02 -2.25
N ARG A 74 13.84 -10.54 -1.67
CA ARG A 74 13.84 -9.74 -0.46
C ARG A 74 12.93 -10.35 0.60
N ALA A 75 13.50 -10.60 1.78
CA ALA A 75 12.80 -11.22 2.89
C ALA A 75 11.96 -10.21 3.68
N PHE A 76 10.75 -10.63 4.05
CA PHE A 76 9.83 -9.92 4.95
C PHE A 76 9.24 -10.90 5.96
N HIS A 77 8.88 -10.42 7.15
CA HIS A 77 8.00 -11.16 8.04
C HIS A 77 6.57 -11.07 7.51
N ARG A 78 5.91 -12.21 7.32
CA ARG A 78 4.45 -12.29 7.20
C ARG A 78 3.88 -12.42 8.60
N TRP A 79 3.30 -11.33 9.08
CA TRP A 79 2.73 -11.26 10.41
C TRP A 79 1.34 -11.88 10.49
N GLY A 80 0.66 -12.12 9.38
CA GLY A 80 -0.64 -12.78 9.38
C GLY A 80 -1.46 -12.40 8.17
N ARG A 81 -2.78 -12.62 8.26
CA ARG A 81 -3.73 -12.28 7.20
C ARG A 81 -4.94 -11.58 7.80
N VAL A 82 -5.38 -10.53 7.13
CA VAL A 82 -6.57 -9.76 7.51
C VAL A 82 -7.61 -9.87 6.40
N ARG A 83 -8.88 -9.91 6.81
CA ARG A 83 -10.06 -9.96 5.94
C ARG A 83 -10.86 -8.68 6.09
N PHE A 84 -11.40 -8.18 4.98
CA PHE A 84 -12.15 -6.94 4.93
C PHE A 84 -13.16 -6.96 3.78
N THR A 85 -14.08 -6.01 3.78
CA THR A 85 -15.09 -5.84 2.74
C THR A 85 -14.89 -4.48 2.08
N LEU A 86 -14.87 -4.47 0.75
CA LEU A 86 -14.89 -3.27 -0.10
C LEU A 86 -16.20 -3.24 -0.90
N PRO A 87 -16.54 -2.13 -1.58
CA PRO A 87 -17.72 -2.06 -2.46
C PRO A 87 -17.82 -3.20 -3.48
N GLY A 88 -16.69 -3.74 -3.93
CA GLY A 88 -16.63 -4.85 -4.88
C GLY A 88 -16.76 -6.25 -4.28
N GLY A 89 -16.74 -6.40 -2.95
CA GLY A 89 -16.84 -7.69 -2.26
C GLY A 89 -15.84 -7.89 -1.13
N GLU A 90 -15.83 -9.11 -0.58
CA GLU A 90 -14.89 -9.52 0.45
C GLU A 90 -13.52 -9.89 -0.14
N ALA A 91 -12.46 -9.54 0.58
CA ALA A 91 -11.09 -9.85 0.22
C ALA A 91 -10.24 -10.12 1.47
N SER A 92 -9.05 -10.65 1.23
CA SER A 92 -8.05 -10.84 2.28
C SER A 92 -6.67 -10.48 1.78
N LEU A 93 -5.84 -9.93 2.67
CA LEU A 93 -4.45 -9.60 2.37
C LEU A 93 -3.55 -10.15 3.48
N ALA A 94 -2.42 -10.75 3.08
CA ALA A 94 -1.31 -10.96 3.99
C ALA A 94 -0.72 -9.61 4.39
N VAL A 95 -0.33 -9.53 5.66
CA VAL A 95 0.27 -8.36 6.30
C VAL A 95 1.74 -8.63 6.54
N PHE A 96 2.59 -7.70 6.12
CA PHE A 96 4.03 -7.84 6.14
C PHE A 96 4.69 -6.81 7.05
N GLY A 97 5.91 -7.11 7.46
CA GLY A 97 6.81 -6.19 8.15
C GLY A 97 8.27 -6.52 7.85
N PRO A 98 9.20 -5.62 8.15
CA PRO A 98 10.63 -5.87 7.98
C PRO A 98 11.12 -7.03 8.87
N VAL A 99 12.03 -7.85 8.37
CA VAL A 99 12.63 -8.95 9.16
C VAL A 99 13.46 -8.46 10.36
N SER A 100 13.86 -7.18 10.35
CA SER A 100 14.53 -6.53 11.49
C SER A 100 13.61 -6.35 12.70
N ASP A 101 12.30 -6.38 12.49
CA ASP A 101 11.33 -6.04 13.52
C ASP A 101 10.94 -7.33 14.25
N ALA A 102 11.30 -7.41 15.53
CA ALA A 102 10.89 -8.50 16.42
C ALA A 102 9.43 -8.40 16.85
N THR A 103 8.78 -7.25 16.62
CA THR A 103 7.37 -7.00 16.90
C THR A 103 6.70 -6.27 15.73
N PRO A 104 5.37 -6.40 15.54
CA PRO A 104 4.65 -5.87 14.38
C PRO A 104 4.43 -4.34 14.47
N GLN A 105 5.50 -3.55 14.37
CA GLN A 105 5.44 -2.09 14.50
C GLN A 105 5.18 -1.39 13.17
N ARG A 106 5.80 -1.86 12.09
CA ARG A 106 5.73 -1.26 10.75
C ARG A 106 5.03 -2.20 9.78
N LEU A 107 3.74 -2.37 10.00
CA LEU A 107 2.92 -3.25 9.18
C LEU A 107 2.50 -2.55 7.89
N PHE A 108 2.58 -3.30 6.79
CA PHE A 108 2.10 -2.85 5.50
C PHE A 108 1.55 -4.05 4.73
N THR A 109 0.83 -3.77 3.66
CA THR A 109 0.48 -4.76 2.67
C THR A 109 0.74 -4.21 1.28
N SER A 110 1.34 -5.06 0.44
CA SER A 110 1.54 -4.78 -0.98
C SER A 110 0.57 -5.66 -1.76
N PHE A 111 -0.12 -5.10 -2.74
CA PHE A 111 -1.19 -5.79 -3.45
C PHE A 111 -1.23 -5.43 -4.94
N ARG A 112 -1.84 -6.32 -5.72
CA ARG A 112 -2.33 -6.04 -7.06
C ARG A 112 -3.84 -6.19 -7.07
N ASP A 113 -4.50 -5.49 -7.97
CA ASP A 113 -5.95 -5.54 -8.12
C ASP A 113 -6.31 -5.37 -9.60
N ARG A 114 -7.60 -5.43 -9.94
CA ARG A 114 -8.07 -5.37 -11.34
C ARG A 114 -7.83 -4.02 -12.03
N THR A 115 -7.46 -2.98 -11.29
CA THR A 115 -7.01 -1.68 -11.84
C THR A 115 -5.54 -1.67 -12.25
N SER A 116 -4.72 -2.62 -11.76
CA SER A 116 -3.27 -2.64 -12.00
C SER A 116 -2.94 -2.83 -13.49
N GLY A 117 -2.18 -1.89 -14.05
CA GLY A 117 -1.79 -1.87 -15.47
C GLY A 117 -2.82 -1.25 -16.40
N ARG A 118 -3.93 -0.74 -15.86
CA ARG A 118 -4.98 -0.03 -16.61
C ARG A 118 -5.18 1.39 -16.09
N GLU A 119 -5.35 1.52 -14.77
CA GLU A 119 -5.59 2.80 -14.09
C GLU A 119 -4.52 3.08 -13.01
N THR A 120 -3.91 2.03 -12.45
CA THR A 120 -2.89 2.08 -11.41
C THR A 120 -1.61 1.38 -11.86
N TYR A 121 -0.50 1.58 -11.13
CA TYR A 121 0.80 1.03 -11.52
C TYR A 121 0.77 -0.49 -11.70
N ALA A 122 1.34 -0.97 -12.80
CA ALA A 122 1.21 -2.37 -13.24
C ALA A 122 1.76 -3.39 -12.24
N ALA A 123 2.83 -3.04 -11.53
CA ALA A 123 3.46 -3.90 -10.53
C ALA A 123 2.66 -4.00 -9.22
N GLY A 124 1.68 -3.11 -9.01
CA GLY A 124 0.89 -3.02 -7.78
C GLY A 124 1.22 -1.81 -6.92
N ARG A 125 0.62 -1.77 -5.74
CA ARG A 125 0.70 -0.66 -4.79
C ARG A 125 0.97 -1.18 -3.38
N SER A 126 1.36 -0.27 -2.48
CA SER A 126 1.53 -0.55 -1.06
C SER A 126 0.65 0.37 -0.23
N VAL A 127 0.21 -0.12 0.92
CA VAL A 127 -0.54 0.66 1.90
C VAL A 127 -0.12 0.24 3.31
N ALA A 128 -0.08 1.21 4.23
CA ALA A 128 0.17 0.93 5.64
C ALA A 128 -1.01 0.16 6.23
N VAL A 129 -0.71 -0.72 7.18
CA VAL A 129 -1.73 -1.41 7.99
C VAL A 129 -1.53 -0.94 9.42
N THR A 130 -2.52 -0.25 9.99
CA THR A 130 -2.44 0.22 11.38
C THR A 130 -3.29 -0.66 12.28
N ARG A 131 -2.95 -0.70 13.57
CA ARG A 131 -3.76 -1.39 14.59
C ARG A 131 -4.63 -0.39 15.32
N ASP A 132 -5.89 -0.74 15.50
CA ASP A 132 -6.84 0.03 16.29
C ASP A 132 -7.58 -0.94 17.26
N GLY A 133 -7.07 -1.02 18.49
CA GLY A 133 -7.43 -2.06 19.44
C GLY A 133 -7.17 -3.47 18.88
N ASP A 134 -8.23 -4.26 18.79
CA ASP A 134 -8.20 -5.63 18.25
C ASP A 134 -8.41 -5.69 16.73
N ALA A 135 -8.68 -4.56 16.08
CA ALA A 135 -8.88 -4.47 14.65
C ALA A 135 -7.66 -3.91 13.92
N PHE A 136 -7.66 -4.08 12.60
CA PHE A 136 -6.71 -3.45 11.69
C PHE A 136 -7.44 -2.41 10.85
N VAL A 137 -6.78 -1.31 10.55
CA VAL A 137 -7.29 -0.30 9.62
C VAL A 137 -6.41 -0.29 8.39
N ILE A 138 -7.05 -0.34 7.22
CA ILE A 138 -6.41 -0.18 5.91
C ILE A 138 -7.15 0.93 5.19
N ASP A 139 -6.45 2.01 4.90
CA ASP A 139 -6.98 3.11 4.09
C ASP A 139 -6.43 3.03 2.66
N PHE A 140 -7.18 2.43 1.74
CA PHE A 140 -6.76 2.31 0.35
C PHE A 140 -6.69 3.67 -0.36
N ASN A 141 -7.26 4.74 0.19
CA ASN A 141 -7.02 6.10 -0.29
C ASN A 141 -5.56 6.52 -0.14
N GLU A 142 -4.82 5.89 0.78
CA GLU A 142 -3.39 6.13 0.99
C GLU A 142 -2.50 5.11 0.27
N ALA A 143 -3.08 4.23 -0.56
CA ALA A 143 -2.29 3.30 -1.36
C ALA A 143 -1.41 4.05 -2.36
N TYR A 144 -0.10 3.77 -2.34
CA TYR A 144 0.89 4.48 -3.15
C TYR A 144 1.67 3.53 -4.06
N ASN A 145 2.22 4.08 -5.15
CA ASN A 145 3.05 3.33 -6.08
C ASN A 145 4.44 3.08 -5.48
N PHE A 146 5.02 1.91 -5.79
CA PHE A 146 6.41 1.62 -5.44
C PHE A 146 7.37 2.64 -6.08
N TYR A 147 8.53 2.88 -5.46
CA TYR A 147 9.49 3.86 -5.99
C TYR A 147 10.00 3.53 -7.40
N CYS A 148 10.01 2.26 -7.80
CA CYS A 148 10.34 1.86 -9.17
C CYS A 148 9.35 2.39 -10.22
N ALA A 149 8.14 2.82 -9.81
CA ALA A 149 7.20 3.49 -10.70
C ALA A 149 7.70 4.84 -11.22
N TYR A 150 8.69 5.45 -10.56
CA TYR A 150 9.22 6.78 -10.91
C TYR A 150 10.66 6.74 -11.42
N GLY A 151 11.26 5.55 -11.57
CA GLY A 151 12.60 5.41 -12.12
C GLY A 151 13.30 4.09 -11.79
N ASP A 152 14.12 3.62 -12.74
CA ASP A 152 14.73 2.29 -12.75
C ASP A 152 15.86 2.09 -11.72
N ARG A 153 16.29 3.17 -11.07
CA ARG A 153 17.31 3.11 -9.99
C ARG A 153 16.82 2.30 -8.79
N TRP A 154 15.50 2.17 -8.62
CA TRP A 154 14.87 1.51 -7.48
C TRP A 154 14.63 0.02 -7.74
N ASN A 155 14.96 -0.79 -6.73
CA ASN A 155 14.72 -2.22 -6.73
C ASN A 155 13.62 -2.55 -5.71
N CYS A 156 12.38 -2.74 -6.17
CA CYS A 156 11.21 -2.85 -5.30
C CYS A 156 10.72 -4.30 -5.22
N ALA A 157 10.35 -4.73 -4.02
CA ALA A 157 9.70 -6.02 -3.81
C ALA A 157 8.27 -6.00 -4.36
N LEU A 158 7.93 -7.01 -5.15
CA LEU A 158 6.62 -7.14 -5.78
C LEU A 158 5.61 -7.80 -4.84
N PRO A 159 4.32 -7.44 -4.92
CA PRO A 159 3.26 -8.12 -4.19
C PRO A 159 3.27 -9.64 -4.48
N PRO A 160 3.29 -10.50 -3.44
CA PRO A 160 3.16 -11.94 -3.65
C PRO A 160 1.78 -12.27 -4.21
N ALA A 161 1.67 -13.42 -4.89
CA ALA A 161 0.43 -13.84 -5.54
C ALA A 161 -0.77 -13.95 -4.57
N GLU A 162 -0.53 -14.25 -3.29
CA GLU A 162 -1.59 -14.28 -2.26
C GLU A 162 -2.25 -12.92 -2.00
N ASN A 163 -1.63 -11.83 -2.44
CA ASN A 163 -2.16 -10.46 -2.35
C ASN A 163 -2.59 -9.91 -3.72
N TRP A 164 -2.89 -10.78 -4.69
CA TRP A 164 -3.50 -10.37 -5.95
C TRP A 164 -5.02 -10.51 -5.82
N LEU A 165 -5.70 -9.38 -5.76
CA LEU A 165 -7.12 -9.29 -5.50
C LEU A 165 -7.92 -9.34 -6.80
N ASP A 166 -9.06 -10.03 -6.75
CA ASP A 166 -10.03 -10.07 -7.83
C ASP A 166 -11.07 -8.93 -7.77
N LEU A 167 -10.65 -7.78 -7.25
CA LEU A 167 -11.49 -6.59 -7.05
C LEU A 167 -10.89 -5.40 -7.80
N GLU A 168 -11.71 -4.43 -8.18
CA GLU A 168 -11.22 -3.13 -8.64
C GLU A 168 -11.12 -2.18 -7.43
N ILE A 169 -9.92 -1.69 -7.12
CA ILE A 169 -9.69 -0.75 -6.02
C ILE A 169 -9.40 0.65 -6.59
N ARG A 170 -10.46 1.44 -6.82
CA ARG A 170 -10.39 2.82 -7.34
C ARG A 170 -10.20 3.86 -6.24
N ALA A 171 -9.19 3.65 -5.40
CA ALA A 171 -8.76 4.58 -4.36
C ALA A 171 -7.23 4.66 -4.37
N GLY A 172 -6.67 5.79 -3.93
CA GLY A 172 -5.23 6.00 -3.83
C GLY A 172 -4.56 6.45 -5.13
N GLU A 173 -3.26 6.20 -5.23
CA GLU A 173 -2.42 6.68 -6.32
C GLU A 173 -2.71 5.91 -7.63
N LYS A 174 -2.81 6.67 -8.72
CA LYS A 174 -2.99 6.18 -10.09
C LYS A 174 -1.63 5.92 -10.74
N ALA A 175 -1.63 5.34 -11.94
CA ALA A 175 -0.40 5.17 -12.70
C ALA A 175 0.26 6.54 -12.97
N TYR A 176 1.58 6.61 -12.72
CA TYR A 176 2.40 7.79 -13.01
C TYR A 176 2.67 7.95 -14.52
N HIS A 177 2.95 6.83 -15.20
CA HIS A 177 3.19 6.72 -16.64
C HIS A 177 1.93 6.31 -17.42
#